data_AF-A0A2N9NM29-F1
#
_entry.id   AF-A0A2N9NM29-F1
#
_cell.length_a   1.000
_cell.length_b   1.000
_cell.length_c   1.000
_cell.angle_alpha   90.00
_cell.angle_beta   90.00
_cell.angle_gamma   90.00
#
_symmetry.space_group_name_H-M   'P 1'
#
loop_
_entity.id
_entity.type
_entity.pdbx_description
1 polymer ?
#
loop_
_entity_poly.entity_id
_entity_poly.type
_entity_poly.pdbx_seq_one_letter_code
_entity_poly.pdbx_strand_id
1 'polypeptide(L)'
;MERRAHLGKIETLRFLRALPRSTMAKTAYWIIPAGNGLRLSQREGEHGLRVAGIERLRLLADLALLADGLSVFADSRGDASEWQLHFGPLNFHLTLTAEVWRGFSGEGQVLADLAAKERDRLLNLVQGLLKWQSEIRPAEFVGNWDASLESMRRAFSALGSRGLVGYDLSRGAYFHRELPFNLALVEEIHPRLKNARKLVENASVRILQRTDEIIEAEVLGTDVTHRVRLSEAGDRCTCPWHAKHQGSRGPCKHILAVQIVTEPELALE
;
A
#
# COMPACT_ATOMS: atom_id res chain seq x y z
N MET A 1 10.58 8.38 -2.46
CA MET A 1 10.15 9.75 -2.81
C MET A 1 11.18 10.76 -2.34
N GLU A 2 11.35 11.84 -3.10
CA GLU A 2 12.30 12.93 -2.86
C GLU A 2 11.56 14.28 -2.88
N ARG A 3 12.10 15.30 -2.18
CA ARG A 3 11.50 16.65 -2.15
C ARG A 3 11.73 17.36 -3.48
N ARG A 4 10.64 17.78 -4.12
CA ARG A 4 10.61 18.45 -5.44
C ARG A 4 10.41 19.96 -5.34
N ALA A 5 9.69 20.42 -4.32
CA ALA A 5 9.45 21.84 -4.08
C ALA A 5 9.20 22.14 -2.60
N HIS A 6 9.43 23.39 -2.21
CA HIS A 6 9.01 23.97 -0.94
C HIS A 6 8.52 25.39 -1.21
N LEU A 7 7.35 25.75 -0.70
CA LEU A 7 6.65 27.00 -0.95
C LEU A 7 6.30 27.66 0.38
N GLY A 8 6.52 28.96 0.49
CA GLY A 8 5.98 29.76 1.60
C GLY A 8 4.45 29.88 1.54
N LYS A 9 3.84 30.43 2.60
CA LYS A 9 2.39 30.64 2.73
C LYS A 9 1.75 31.33 1.52
N ILE A 10 2.38 32.40 1.01
CA ILE A 10 1.83 33.21 -0.10
C ILE A 10 1.84 32.40 -1.41
N GLU A 11 2.95 31.74 -1.71
CA GLU A 11 3.14 30.89 -2.89
C GLU A 11 2.20 29.68 -2.86
N THR A 12 2.03 29.08 -1.68
CA THR A 12 1.09 27.98 -1.41
C THR A 12 -0.35 28.39 -1.72
N LEU A 13 -0.80 29.53 -1.16
CA LEU A 13 -2.14 30.07 -1.40
C LEU A 13 -2.34 30.46 -2.87
N ARG A 14 -1.33 31.05 -3.52
CA ARG A 14 -1.38 31.42 -4.94
C ARG A 14 -1.52 30.17 -5.83
N PHE A 15 -0.72 29.13 -5.57
CA PHE A 15 -0.77 27.87 -6.30
C PHE A 15 -2.11 27.16 -6.15
N LEU A 16 -2.59 26.96 -4.92
CA LEU A 16 -3.83 26.21 -4.66
C LEU A 16 -5.07 26.95 -5.18
N ARG A 17 -5.09 28.30 -5.16
CA ARG A 17 -6.16 29.10 -5.76
C ARG A 17 -6.16 29.09 -7.29
N ALA A 18 -5.02 28.80 -7.92
CA ALA A 18 -4.90 28.70 -9.37
C ALA A 18 -5.32 27.31 -9.94
N LEU A 19 -5.67 26.35 -9.07
CA LEU A 19 -6.14 25.04 -9.52
C LEU A 19 -7.54 25.14 -10.18
N PRO A 20 -7.79 24.41 -11.28
CA PRO A 20 -9.10 24.33 -11.91
C PRO A 20 -10.22 23.93 -10.94
N ARG A 21 -11.35 24.63 -11.04
CA ARG A 21 -12.55 24.34 -10.23
C ARG A 21 -13.44 23.24 -10.82
N SER A 22 -13.34 22.98 -12.12
CA SER A 22 -14.08 21.92 -12.80
C SER A 22 -13.46 20.55 -12.53
N THR A 23 -14.30 19.57 -12.16
CA THR A 23 -13.89 18.18 -11.98
C THR A 23 -13.64 17.55 -13.35
N MET A 24 -12.38 17.47 -13.75
CA MET A 24 -11.93 16.87 -15.01
C MET A 24 -11.12 15.60 -14.69
N ALA A 25 -11.75 14.62 -14.07
CA ALA A 25 -11.09 13.48 -13.40
C ALA A 25 -10.16 12.62 -14.30
N LYS A 26 -10.26 12.74 -15.63
CA LYS A 26 -9.37 12.06 -16.61
C LYS A 26 -8.24 12.94 -17.15
N THR A 27 -8.23 14.24 -16.86
CA THR A 27 -7.20 15.17 -17.35
C THR A 27 -5.99 15.12 -16.42
N ALA A 28 -4.84 14.79 -17.01
CA ALA A 28 -3.55 14.92 -16.35
C ALA A 28 -2.99 16.33 -16.56
N TYR A 29 -2.42 16.89 -15.50
CA TYR A 29 -1.64 18.12 -15.53
C TYR A 29 -0.22 17.83 -15.06
N TRP A 30 0.74 18.63 -15.50
CA TRP A 30 2.10 18.64 -14.96
C TRP A 30 2.25 19.87 -14.07
N ILE A 31 2.71 19.64 -12.85
CA ILE A 31 3.09 20.69 -11.91
C ILE A 31 4.58 20.96 -12.08
N ILE A 32 4.90 22.16 -12.54
CA ILE A 32 6.27 22.57 -12.87
C ILE A 32 6.70 23.78 -12.03
N PRO A 33 7.99 23.92 -11.70
CA PRO A 33 8.53 25.13 -11.08
C PRO A 33 8.22 26.39 -11.89
N ALA A 34 7.97 27.50 -11.20
CA ALA A 34 7.76 28.81 -11.79
C ALA A 34 8.17 29.91 -10.79
N GLY A 35 9.40 30.43 -10.94
CA GLY A 35 10.00 31.32 -9.96
C GLY A 35 10.06 30.64 -8.59
N ASN A 36 9.59 31.33 -7.55
CA ASN A 36 9.56 30.83 -6.17
C ASN A 36 8.37 29.88 -5.87
N GLY A 37 7.56 29.52 -6.88
CA GLY A 37 6.34 28.72 -6.71
C GLY A 37 6.18 27.64 -7.76
N LEU A 38 4.95 27.11 -7.83
CA LEU A 38 4.54 26.08 -8.79
C LEU A 38 3.45 26.62 -9.72
N ARG A 39 3.40 26.10 -10.94
CA ARG A 39 2.30 26.33 -11.89
C ARG A 39 1.83 25.04 -12.54
N LEU A 40 0.59 25.07 -13.00
CA LEU A 40 0.02 24.03 -13.85
C LEU A 40 0.47 24.18 -15.30
N SER A 41 0.69 23.05 -15.95
CA SER A 41 0.90 22.91 -17.39
C SER A 41 0.06 21.75 -17.93
N GLN A 42 -0.47 21.90 -19.14
CA GLN A 42 -1.09 20.80 -19.92
C GLN A 42 -0.07 20.04 -20.77
N ARG A 43 1.17 20.52 -20.83
CA ARG A 43 2.29 19.87 -21.51
C ARG A 43 3.29 19.41 -20.47
N GLU A 44 3.90 18.25 -20.71
CA GLU A 44 5.08 17.82 -19.99
C GLU A 44 6.17 18.89 -20.06
N GLY A 45 6.85 19.09 -18.94
CA GLY A 45 7.96 20.03 -18.79
C GLY A 45 9.03 19.41 -17.92
N GLU A 46 10.24 19.95 -18.03
CA GLU A 46 11.40 19.46 -17.29
C GLU A 46 11.12 19.44 -15.78
N HIS A 47 11.44 18.31 -15.13
CA HIS A 47 11.15 18.00 -13.73
C HIS A 47 9.66 18.02 -13.31
N GLY A 48 8.71 18.14 -14.26
CA GLY A 48 7.28 18.27 -13.99
C GLY A 48 6.65 17.06 -13.30
N LEU A 49 5.94 17.29 -12.20
CA LEU A 49 5.20 16.26 -11.49
C LEU A 49 3.82 16.07 -12.12
N ARG A 50 3.55 14.89 -12.68
CA ARG A 50 2.27 14.56 -13.29
C ARG A 50 1.21 14.23 -12.23
N VAL A 51 0.05 14.87 -12.32
CA VAL A 51 -1.12 14.64 -11.44
C VAL A 51 -2.39 14.58 -12.29
N ALA A 52 -3.04 13.42 -12.35
CA ALA A 52 -4.41 13.29 -12.86
C ALA A 52 -5.44 13.62 -11.78
N GLY A 53 -6.61 14.11 -12.18
CA GLY A 53 -7.66 14.51 -11.24
C GLY A 53 -7.15 15.59 -10.27
N ILE A 54 -6.79 16.76 -10.82
CA ILE A 54 -6.15 17.85 -10.08
C ILE A 54 -7.02 18.39 -8.93
N GLU A 55 -8.34 18.17 -9.00
CA GLU A 55 -9.28 18.46 -7.93
C GLU A 55 -8.94 17.74 -6.61
N ARG A 56 -8.20 16.62 -6.64
CA ARG A 56 -7.72 15.93 -5.42
C ARG A 56 -6.85 16.82 -4.55
N LEU A 57 -6.09 17.75 -5.12
CA LEU A 57 -5.28 18.73 -4.38
C LEU A 57 -6.12 19.84 -3.73
N ARG A 58 -7.39 20.02 -4.10
CA ARG A 58 -8.25 21.04 -3.48
C ARG A 58 -8.58 20.75 -2.02
N LEU A 59 -8.41 19.51 -1.56
CA LEU A 59 -8.45 19.15 -0.12
C LEU A 59 -7.46 19.99 0.71
N LEU A 60 -6.37 20.47 0.10
CA LEU A 60 -5.38 21.33 0.74
C LEU A 60 -5.84 22.80 0.80
N ALA A 61 -6.79 23.23 -0.05
CA ALA A 61 -7.09 24.65 -0.24
C ALA A 61 -7.74 25.28 1.00
N ASP A 62 -8.62 24.56 1.67
CA ASP A 62 -9.32 25.03 2.88
C ASP A 62 -8.36 25.12 4.07
N LEU A 63 -7.42 24.17 4.19
CA LEU A 63 -6.40 24.15 5.23
C LEU A 63 -5.25 25.14 4.98
N ALA A 64 -4.92 25.45 3.73
CA ALA A 64 -3.79 26.29 3.35
C ALA A 64 -3.85 27.74 3.88
N LEU A 65 -5.02 28.23 4.28
CA LEU A 65 -5.15 29.52 4.97
C LEU A 65 -4.46 29.52 6.34
N LEU A 66 -4.51 28.39 7.05
CA LEU A 66 -3.91 28.21 8.36
C LEU A 66 -2.43 27.80 8.25
N ALA A 67 -2.00 27.23 7.12
CA ALA A 67 -0.64 26.72 6.91
C ALA A 67 0.43 27.82 6.80
N ASP A 68 1.67 27.49 7.16
CA ASP A 68 2.87 28.31 7.00
C ASP A 68 3.54 28.12 5.63
N GLY A 69 3.28 26.99 4.98
CA GLY A 69 3.84 26.63 3.68
C GLY A 69 3.46 25.22 3.23
N LEU A 70 4.02 24.82 2.09
CA LEU A 70 3.78 23.53 1.44
C LEU A 70 5.11 22.91 0.99
N SER A 71 5.39 21.68 1.41
CA SER A 71 6.44 20.85 0.78
C SER A 71 5.82 19.82 -0.14
N VAL A 72 6.44 19.61 -1.30
CA VAL A 72 5.98 18.64 -2.31
C VAL A 72 7.07 17.61 -2.54
N PHE A 73 6.69 16.34 -2.47
CA PHE A 73 7.55 15.19 -2.71
C PHE A 73 6.99 14.38 -3.89
N ALA A 74 7.88 13.69 -4.61
CA ALA A 74 7.50 12.78 -5.69
C ALA A 74 8.34 11.51 -5.66
N ASP A 75 7.79 10.42 -6.19
CA ASP A 75 8.59 9.27 -6.60
C ASP A 75 9.45 9.62 -7.82
N SER A 76 10.59 8.95 -8.00
CA SER A 76 11.49 9.18 -9.14
C SER A 76 10.87 8.84 -10.50
N ARG A 77 9.87 7.94 -10.53
CA ARG A 77 9.07 7.61 -11.71
C ARG A 77 7.86 8.53 -11.91
N GLY A 78 7.56 9.40 -10.94
CA GLY A 78 6.36 10.23 -10.92
C GLY A 78 5.06 9.46 -10.63
N ASP A 79 5.14 8.16 -10.31
CA ASP A 79 3.98 7.28 -10.06
C ASP A 79 3.13 7.69 -8.84
N ALA A 80 3.74 8.43 -7.89
CA ALA A 80 3.07 8.97 -6.73
C ALA A 80 3.77 10.25 -6.21
N SER A 81 3.04 11.03 -5.42
CA SER A 81 3.48 12.28 -4.81
C SER A 81 2.93 12.45 -3.39
N GLU A 82 3.58 13.28 -2.59
CA GLU A 82 3.07 13.71 -1.29
C GLU A 82 3.11 15.22 -1.15
N TRP A 83 2.04 15.77 -0.60
CA TRP A 83 1.81 17.20 -0.43
C TRP A 83 1.63 17.46 1.06
N GLN A 84 2.60 18.14 1.67
CA GLN A 84 2.65 18.37 3.11
C GLN A 84 2.40 19.86 3.41
N LEU A 85 1.26 20.19 4.02
CA LEU A 85 1.04 21.51 4.60
C LEU A 85 1.61 21.56 6.02
N HIS A 86 2.33 22.63 6.34
CA HIS A 86 2.97 22.85 7.63
C HIS A 86 2.16 23.83 8.50
N PHE A 87 2.03 23.55 9.79
CA PHE A 87 1.31 24.38 10.78
C PHE A 87 2.11 24.38 12.09
N GLY A 88 3.25 25.06 12.10
CA GLY A 88 4.24 25.01 13.18
C GLY A 88 4.68 23.56 13.48
N PRO A 89 4.33 22.98 14.65
CA PRO A 89 4.68 21.60 15.00
C PRO A 89 3.84 20.52 14.30
N LEU A 90 2.74 20.88 13.65
CA LEU A 90 1.82 19.95 12.99
C LEU A 90 2.04 19.93 11.46
N ASN A 91 1.90 18.75 10.86
CA ASN A 91 1.92 18.58 9.41
C ASN A 91 0.63 17.88 8.95
N PHE A 92 0.03 18.33 7.85
CA PHE A 92 -1.03 17.60 7.14
C PHE A 92 -0.46 16.99 5.87
N HIS A 93 -0.53 15.67 5.73
CA HIS A 93 0.05 14.92 4.62
C HIS A 93 -1.06 14.41 3.68
N LEU A 94 -0.97 14.76 2.40
CA LEU A 94 -1.81 14.21 1.33
C LEU A 94 -0.94 13.47 0.31
N THR A 95 -0.92 12.14 0.42
CA THR A 95 -0.22 11.26 -0.53
C THR A 95 -1.17 10.86 -1.67
N LEU A 96 -0.79 11.08 -2.93
CA LEU A 96 -1.57 10.79 -4.12
C LEU A 96 -0.78 9.93 -5.12
N THR A 97 -1.41 8.90 -5.66
CA THR A 97 -0.99 8.23 -6.89
C THR A 97 -1.16 9.15 -8.10
N ALA A 98 -0.32 8.99 -9.13
CA ALA A 98 -0.38 9.80 -10.35
C ALA A 98 -1.74 9.74 -11.07
N GLU A 99 -2.40 8.56 -11.04
CA GLU A 99 -3.70 8.31 -11.66
C GLU A 99 -4.82 8.14 -10.64
N VAL A 100 -6.03 8.59 -10.97
CA VAL A 100 -7.20 8.51 -10.07
C VAL A 100 -7.70 7.07 -9.82
N TRP A 101 -7.44 6.14 -10.73
CA TRP A 101 -7.85 4.73 -10.62
C TRP A 101 -6.77 3.80 -10.06
N ARG A 102 -5.57 4.33 -9.78
CA ARG A 102 -4.44 3.57 -9.21
C ARG A 102 -4.43 3.83 -7.71
N GLY A 103 -4.46 2.78 -6.89
CA GLY A 103 -4.50 2.91 -5.44
C GLY A 103 -3.33 2.18 -4.79
N PHE A 104 -2.68 2.83 -3.80
CA PHE A 104 -1.49 2.33 -3.10
C PHE A 104 -1.61 0.86 -2.66
N SER A 105 -2.76 0.46 -2.10
CA SER A 105 -3.01 -0.90 -1.61
C SER A 105 -3.13 -1.98 -2.69
N GLY A 106 -3.17 -1.61 -3.98
CA GLY A 106 -3.32 -2.53 -5.11
C GLY A 106 -2.03 -2.75 -5.93
N GLU A 107 -0.93 -2.07 -5.61
CA GLU A 107 0.25 -1.96 -6.48
C GLU A 107 1.36 -2.99 -6.22
N GLY A 108 1.19 -3.87 -5.22
CA GLY A 108 2.04 -5.03 -5.01
C GLY A 108 3.45 -4.78 -4.46
N GLN A 109 3.91 -3.53 -4.35
CA GLN A 109 5.26 -3.21 -3.85
C GLN A 109 5.53 -3.74 -2.44
N VAL A 110 4.48 -3.85 -1.60
CA VAL A 110 4.54 -4.39 -0.22
C VAL A 110 4.02 -5.83 -0.15
N LEU A 111 3.82 -6.54 -1.28
CA LEU A 111 3.38 -7.95 -1.33
C LEU A 111 4.52 -8.98 -1.44
N ALA A 112 5.74 -8.55 -1.81
CA ALA A 112 6.95 -9.36 -1.64
C ALA A 112 7.52 -9.21 -0.22
N ASP A 113 7.39 -7.99 0.33
CA ASP A 113 7.16 -7.84 1.76
C ASP A 113 5.78 -8.43 2.16
N LEU A 114 5.46 -8.55 3.46
CA LEU A 114 4.35 -9.38 3.98
C LEU A 114 4.46 -10.90 3.68
N ALA A 115 4.69 -11.34 2.44
CA ALA A 115 4.66 -12.76 2.06
C ALA A 115 5.82 -13.62 2.60
N ALA A 116 6.91 -13.01 3.07
CA ALA A 116 8.02 -13.73 3.71
C ALA A 116 7.60 -14.24 5.11
N LYS A 117 7.72 -15.56 5.36
CA LYS A 117 7.27 -16.21 6.62
C LYS A 117 8.18 -16.02 7.85
N GLU A 118 9.46 -15.61 7.71
CA GLU A 118 10.37 -15.33 8.85
C GLU A 118 9.99 -14.06 9.67
N ARG A 119 8.82 -13.48 9.41
CA ARG A 119 8.53 -12.08 9.69
C ARG A 119 7.71 -11.86 10.95
N ASP A 120 6.92 -12.84 11.38
CA ASP A 120 5.97 -12.64 12.48
C ASP A 120 6.64 -12.40 13.83
N ARG A 121 7.78 -13.05 14.14
CA ARG A 121 8.49 -12.77 15.40
C ARG A 121 8.97 -11.32 15.46
N LEU A 122 9.67 -10.84 14.44
CA LEU A 122 10.17 -9.46 14.41
C LEU A 122 9.02 -8.45 14.32
N LEU A 123 7.97 -8.74 13.56
CA LEU A 123 6.81 -7.87 13.43
C LEU A 123 6.04 -7.76 14.75
N ASN A 124 5.80 -8.87 15.45
CA ASN A 124 5.15 -8.87 16.77
C ASN A 124 5.99 -8.14 17.83
N LEU A 125 7.33 -8.30 17.79
CA LEU A 125 8.24 -7.57 18.66
C LEU A 125 8.18 -6.06 18.40
N VAL A 126 8.32 -5.62 17.15
CA VAL A 126 8.23 -4.20 16.80
C VAL A 126 6.84 -3.64 17.12
N GLN A 127 5.77 -4.40 16.88
CA GLN A 127 4.40 -4.03 17.25
C GLN A 127 4.25 -3.83 18.76
N GLY A 128 4.80 -4.71 19.60
CA GLY A 128 4.79 -4.56 21.06
C GLY A 128 5.62 -3.37 21.61
N LEU A 129 6.47 -2.79 20.77
CA LEU A 129 7.26 -1.58 21.09
C LEU A 129 6.54 -0.28 20.68
N LEU A 130 5.42 -0.36 19.96
CA LEU A 130 4.62 0.80 19.58
C LEU A 130 3.87 1.37 20.80
N LYS A 131 4.12 2.65 21.09
CA LYS A 131 3.68 3.37 22.30
C LYS A 131 3.42 4.85 21.97
N TRP A 132 2.64 5.11 20.92
CA TRP A 132 2.25 6.47 20.51
C TRP A 132 3.41 7.45 20.26
N GLN A 133 4.58 6.94 19.84
CA GLN A 133 5.73 7.78 19.51
C GLN A 133 5.48 8.59 18.24
N SER A 134 5.79 9.89 18.29
CA SER A 134 5.78 10.79 17.14
C SER A 134 6.96 10.58 16.18
N GLU A 135 7.97 9.83 16.60
CA GLU A 135 9.16 9.53 15.80
C GLU A 135 9.73 8.16 16.18
N ILE A 136 10.04 7.34 15.19
CA ILE A 136 10.55 5.97 15.33
C ILE A 136 11.57 5.73 14.21
N ARG A 137 12.84 5.47 14.57
CA ARG A 137 13.90 5.23 13.57
C ARG A 137 14.33 3.76 13.61
N PRO A 138 14.18 2.98 12.51
CA PRO A 138 14.48 1.54 12.52
C PRO A 138 15.90 1.17 12.98
N ALA A 139 16.87 2.07 12.83
CA ALA A 139 18.24 1.89 13.30
C ALA A 139 18.38 1.80 14.82
N GLU A 140 17.50 2.45 15.58
CA GLU A 140 17.51 2.42 17.07
C GLU A 140 17.15 1.03 17.62
N PHE A 141 16.52 0.19 16.81
CA PHE A 141 16.09 -1.15 17.20
C PHE A 141 17.12 -2.23 16.82
N VAL A 142 18.01 -1.99 15.85
CA VAL A 142 18.98 -2.97 15.33
C VAL A 142 19.81 -3.61 16.45
N GLY A 143 20.36 -2.81 17.35
CA GLY A 143 21.27 -3.29 18.41
C GLY A 143 20.63 -4.13 19.52
N ASN A 144 19.29 -4.14 19.62
CA ASN A 144 18.58 -4.82 20.71
C ASN A 144 18.02 -6.21 20.32
N TRP A 145 18.03 -6.56 19.02
CA TRP A 145 17.21 -7.66 18.50
C TRP A 145 17.91 -8.56 17.47
N ASP A 146 19.25 -8.45 17.35
CA ASP A 146 20.08 -9.22 16.39
C ASP A 146 19.53 -9.24 14.96
N ALA A 147 19.02 -8.09 14.51
CA ALA A 147 18.26 -7.95 13.28
C ALA A 147 18.84 -6.85 12.40
N SER A 148 19.02 -7.15 11.11
CA SER A 148 19.55 -6.15 10.17
C SER A 148 18.65 -4.92 10.07
N LEU A 149 19.24 -3.76 9.72
CA LEU A 149 18.48 -2.54 9.44
C LEU A 149 17.46 -2.73 8.31
N GLU A 150 17.75 -3.62 7.35
CA GLU A 150 16.83 -3.95 6.28
C GLU A 150 15.63 -4.75 6.81
N SER A 151 15.87 -5.77 7.64
CA SER A 151 14.83 -6.57 8.31
C SER A 151 13.91 -5.68 9.16
N MET A 152 14.49 -4.72 9.89
CA MET A 152 13.73 -3.71 10.65
C MET A 152 12.89 -2.81 9.74
N ARG A 153 13.46 -2.24 8.67
CA ARG A 153 12.70 -1.45 7.68
C ARG A 153 11.55 -2.24 7.06
N ARG A 154 11.79 -3.50 6.71
CA ARG A 154 10.79 -4.44 6.20
C ARG A 154 9.68 -4.69 7.24
N ALA A 155 9.99 -4.87 8.52
CA ALA A 155 8.99 -4.99 9.58
C ALA A 155 8.11 -3.73 9.69
N PHE A 156 8.71 -2.53 9.71
CA PHE A 156 7.96 -1.27 9.72
C PHE A 156 7.11 -1.03 8.46
N SER A 157 7.59 -1.41 7.26
CA SER A 157 6.77 -1.38 6.04
C SER A 157 5.53 -2.28 6.14
N ALA A 158 5.66 -3.45 6.76
CA ALA A 158 4.53 -4.37 6.98
C ALA A 158 3.56 -3.88 8.07
N LEU A 159 4.05 -3.19 9.11
CA LEU A 159 3.19 -2.51 10.08
C LEU A 159 2.50 -1.30 9.45
N GLY A 160 3.15 -0.61 8.51
CA GLY A 160 2.59 0.51 7.76
C GLY A 160 1.43 0.12 6.85
N SER A 161 1.51 -1.04 6.20
CA SER A 161 0.41 -1.59 5.40
C SER A 161 -0.74 -2.15 6.25
N ARG A 162 -0.45 -2.61 7.49
CA ARG A 162 -1.46 -2.90 8.53
C ARG A 162 -2.06 -1.63 9.17
N GLY A 163 -1.59 -0.44 8.81
CA GLY A 163 -2.08 0.83 9.33
C GLY A 163 -1.63 1.19 10.75
N LEU A 164 -0.63 0.47 11.30
CA LEU A 164 -0.09 0.63 12.65
C LEU A 164 1.08 1.63 12.75
N VAL A 165 1.67 2.01 11.61
CA VAL A 165 2.62 3.13 11.52
C VAL A 165 2.36 3.99 10.29
N GLY A 166 2.78 5.25 10.34
CA GLY A 166 2.99 6.11 9.19
C GLY A 166 4.48 6.36 8.96
N TYR A 167 4.83 6.98 7.83
CA TYR A 167 6.19 7.42 7.53
C TYR A 167 6.16 8.91 7.14
N ASP A 168 6.99 9.71 7.79
CA ASP A 168 7.14 11.14 7.50
C ASP A 168 8.35 11.35 6.58
N LEU A 169 8.08 11.75 5.33
CA LEU A 169 9.12 12.04 4.31
C LEU A 169 10.01 13.24 4.68
N SER A 170 9.54 14.20 5.49
CA SER A 170 10.32 15.35 5.93
C SER A 170 11.28 14.98 7.07
N ARG A 171 10.88 14.07 7.97
CA ARG A 171 11.73 13.60 9.09
C ARG A 171 12.59 12.37 8.77
N GLY A 172 12.24 11.65 7.70
CA GLY A 172 12.87 10.36 7.36
C GLY A 172 12.68 9.31 8.45
N ALA A 173 11.50 9.26 9.06
CA ALA A 173 11.20 8.43 10.22
C ALA A 173 9.77 7.88 10.17
N TYR A 174 9.53 6.76 10.85
CA TYR A 174 8.18 6.26 11.10
C TYR A 174 7.55 7.01 12.29
N PHE A 175 6.24 6.94 12.42
CA PHE A 175 5.50 7.40 13.60
C PHE A 175 4.37 6.41 13.92
N HIS A 176 4.02 6.27 15.19
CA HIS A 176 2.90 5.42 15.57
C HIS A 176 1.57 6.06 15.16
N ARG A 177 0.70 5.26 14.54
CA ARG A 177 -0.70 5.62 14.31
C ARG A 177 -1.52 4.35 14.31
N GLU A 178 -2.71 4.38 14.85
CA GLU A 178 -3.67 3.30 14.67
C GLU A 178 -4.74 3.81 13.70
N LEU A 179 -4.65 3.43 12.42
CA LEU A 179 -5.80 3.56 11.54
C LEU A 179 -6.92 2.64 12.08
N PRO A 180 -8.18 3.09 12.12
CA PRO A 180 -9.30 2.26 12.57
C PRO A 180 -9.60 1.15 11.56
N PHE A 181 -8.76 0.11 11.58
CA PHE A 181 -8.90 -1.10 10.79
C PHE A 181 -9.97 -1.97 11.45
N ASN A 182 -11.21 -1.83 10.99
CA ASN A 182 -12.20 -2.85 11.28
C ASN A 182 -11.80 -4.13 10.52
N LEU A 183 -11.23 -5.11 11.23
CA LEU A 183 -10.78 -6.38 10.65
C LEU A 183 -11.91 -7.14 9.94
N ALA A 184 -13.17 -6.95 10.33
CA ALA A 184 -14.31 -7.52 9.63
C ALA A 184 -14.49 -6.95 8.20
N LEU A 185 -14.05 -5.71 7.93
CA LEU A 185 -14.09 -5.12 6.59
C LEU A 185 -13.03 -5.68 5.64
N VAL A 186 -11.96 -6.32 6.15
CA VAL A 186 -10.88 -6.87 5.30
C VAL A 186 -11.43 -7.93 4.33
N GLU A 187 -12.39 -8.73 4.79
CA GLU A 187 -13.06 -9.73 3.96
C GLU A 187 -14.01 -9.08 2.94
N GLU A 188 -14.68 -7.98 3.30
CA GLU A 188 -15.55 -7.24 2.38
C GLU A 188 -14.76 -6.55 1.27
N ILE A 189 -13.60 -5.98 1.61
CA ILE A 189 -12.69 -5.29 0.70
C ILE A 189 -11.90 -6.27 -0.20
N HIS A 190 -11.81 -7.55 0.18
CA HIS A 190 -11.14 -8.59 -0.60
C HIS A 190 -12.08 -9.72 -1.07
N PRO A 191 -12.90 -9.49 -2.12
CA PRO A 191 -13.82 -10.49 -2.68
C PRO A 191 -13.18 -11.85 -3.03
N ARG A 192 -11.88 -11.89 -3.37
CA ARG A 192 -11.17 -13.16 -3.63
C ARG A 192 -10.97 -14.00 -2.36
N LEU A 193 -10.69 -13.36 -1.22
CA LEU A 193 -10.52 -14.02 0.07
C LEU A 193 -11.87 -14.46 0.65
N LYS A 194 -12.88 -13.57 0.62
CA LYS A 194 -14.27 -13.90 1.01
C LYS A 194 -14.84 -15.07 0.23
N ASN A 195 -14.59 -15.12 -1.08
CA ASN A 195 -15.00 -16.26 -1.91
C ASN A 195 -14.13 -17.51 -1.71
N ALA A 196 -12.88 -17.39 -1.26
CA ALA A 196 -12.04 -18.54 -0.90
C ALA A 196 -12.54 -19.20 0.39
N ARG A 197 -12.83 -18.41 1.43
CA ARG A 197 -13.39 -18.91 2.69
C ARG A 197 -14.73 -19.60 2.51
N LYS A 198 -15.65 -19.01 1.71
CA LYS A 198 -16.91 -19.68 1.33
C LYS A 198 -16.72 -21.05 0.66
N LEU A 199 -15.65 -21.25 -0.10
CA LEU A 199 -15.35 -22.57 -0.68
C LEU A 199 -14.84 -23.57 0.38
N VAL A 200 -14.17 -23.09 1.43
CA VAL A 200 -13.76 -23.92 2.57
C VAL A 200 -14.96 -24.26 3.46
N GLU A 201 -15.77 -23.25 3.82
CA GLU A 201 -17.01 -23.39 4.60
C GLU A 201 -18.01 -24.36 3.94
N ASN A 202 -18.16 -24.29 2.62
CA ASN A 202 -19.01 -25.18 1.84
C ASN A 202 -18.36 -26.55 1.55
N ALA A 203 -17.27 -26.93 2.23
CA ALA A 203 -16.50 -28.16 2.03
C ALA A 203 -16.17 -28.45 0.54
N SER A 204 -15.98 -27.40 -0.26
CA SER A 204 -15.86 -27.46 -1.72
C SER A 204 -14.43 -27.73 -2.19
N VAL A 205 -13.51 -28.08 -1.28
CA VAL A 205 -12.11 -28.40 -1.56
C VAL A 205 -11.86 -29.88 -1.26
N ARG A 206 -11.43 -30.63 -2.26
CA ARG A 206 -11.03 -32.04 -2.15
C ARG A 206 -9.55 -32.17 -2.45
N ILE A 207 -8.75 -32.52 -1.45
CA ILE A 207 -7.33 -32.84 -1.67
C ILE A 207 -7.25 -34.19 -2.41
N LEU A 208 -6.50 -34.22 -3.50
CA LEU A 208 -6.23 -35.42 -4.30
C LEU A 208 -4.88 -36.05 -3.93
N GLN A 209 -3.87 -35.20 -3.72
CA GLN A 209 -2.51 -35.61 -3.38
C GLN A 209 -1.89 -34.56 -2.45
N ARG A 210 -1.17 -35.02 -1.43
CA ARG A 210 -0.33 -34.19 -0.56
C ARG A 210 1.00 -34.90 -0.37
N THR A 211 2.07 -34.32 -0.90
CA THR A 211 3.46 -34.65 -0.58
C THR A 211 4.14 -33.39 -0.04
N ASP A 212 5.38 -33.51 0.43
CA ASP A 212 6.14 -32.36 0.94
C ASP A 212 6.44 -31.33 -0.16
N GLU A 213 6.53 -31.78 -1.42
CA GLU A 213 6.84 -30.96 -2.60
C GLU A 213 5.61 -30.38 -3.31
N ILE A 214 4.49 -31.12 -3.30
CA ILE A 214 3.33 -30.86 -4.16
C ILE A 214 2.02 -31.15 -3.42
N ILE A 215 1.08 -30.21 -3.52
CA ILE A 215 -0.32 -30.40 -3.12
C ILE A 215 -1.20 -30.30 -4.37
N GLU A 216 -1.91 -31.36 -4.73
CA GLU A 216 -2.96 -31.31 -5.76
C GLU A 216 -4.35 -31.42 -5.14
N ALA A 217 -5.26 -30.57 -5.60
CA ALA A 217 -6.63 -30.53 -5.10
C ALA A 217 -7.63 -30.18 -6.22
N GLU A 218 -8.86 -30.62 -6.03
CA GLU A 218 -10.04 -30.19 -6.77
C GLU A 218 -10.83 -29.18 -5.93
N VAL A 219 -11.28 -28.09 -6.57
CA VAL A 219 -12.11 -27.07 -5.95
C VAL A 219 -13.37 -26.90 -6.78
N LEU A 220 -14.53 -27.15 -6.18
CA LEU A 220 -15.83 -27.01 -6.84
C LEU A 220 -16.08 -25.53 -7.18
N GLY A 221 -16.21 -25.21 -8.46
CA GLY A 221 -16.74 -23.93 -8.93
C GLY A 221 -18.27 -23.95 -8.94
N THR A 222 -18.87 -22.92 -9.54
CA THR A 222 -20.34 -22.86 -9.70
C THR A 222 -20.85 -23.97 -10.62
N ASP A 223 -20.16 -24.20 -11.75
CA ASP A 223 -20.56 -25.15 -12.80
C ASP A 223 -19.43 -26.11 -13.22
N VAL A 224 -18.20 -25.89 -12.73
CA VAL A 224 -16.98 -26.58 -13.18
C VAL A 224 -16.03 -26.80 -11.99
N THR A 225 -15.49 -28.01 -11.85
CA THR A 225 -14.42 -28.31 -10.90
C THR A 225 -13.08 -27.78 -11.42
N HIS A 226 -12.39 -26.97 -10.61
CA HIS A 226 -11.06 -26.48 -10.93
C HIS A 226 -9.99 -27.33 -10.25
N ARG A 227 -8.95 -27.74 -11.01
CA ARG A 227 -7.77 -28.39 -10.44
C ARG A 227 -6.77 -27.32 -10.02
N VAL A 228 -6.22 -27.47 -8.82
CA VAL A 228 -5.20 -26.64 -8.21
C VAL A 228 -3.98 -27.50 -7.93
N ARG A 229 -2.79 -26.94 -8.17
CA ARG A 229 -1.53 -27.53 -7.78
C ARG A 229 -0.69 -26.46 -7.07
N LEU A 230 -0.32 -26.71 -5.83
CA LEU A 230 0.63 -25.90 -5.07
C LEU A 230 1.99 -26.61 -5.12
N SER A 231 3.07 -25.85 -5.31
CA SER A 231 4.46 -26.35 -5.32
C SER A 231 5.45 -25.20 -5.25
N GLU A 232 6.68 -25.43 -4.80
CA GLU A 232 7.73 -24.39 -4.74
C GLU A 232 8.02 -23.72 -6.08
N ALA A 233 7.89 -24.44 -7.19
CA ALA A 233 8.03 -23.92 -8.56
C ALA A 233 6.88 -22.98 -9.01
N GLY A 234 5.90 -22.72 -8.14
CA GLY A 234 4.79 -21.80 -8.33
C GLY A 234 3.42 -22.48 -8.45
N ASP A 235 2.42 -21.86 -7.81
CA ASP A 235 1.04 -22.35 -7.78
C ASP A 235 0.35 -22.27 -9.15
N ARG A 236 -0.44 -23.29 -9.49
CA ARG A 236 -1.24 -23.36 -10.71
C ARG A 236 -2.71 -23.65 -10.43
N CYS A 237 -3.59 -23.11 -11.27
CA CYS A 237 -5.02 -23.41 -11.23
C CYS A 237 -5.65 -23.34 -12.62
N THR A 238 -6.60 -24.23 -12.93
CA THR A 238 -7.30 -24.28 -14.22
C THR A 238 -8.37 -23.18 -14.40
N CYS A 239 -8.50 -22.23 -13.47
CA CYS A 239 -9.53 -21.19 -13.57
C CYS A 239 -9.15 -20.01 -14.49
N PRO A 240 -10.13 -19.29 -15.09
CA PRO A 240 -9.86 -18.19 -16.03
C PRO A 240 -8.99 -17.06 -15.47
N TRP A 241 -9.10 -16.77 -14.15
CA TRP A 241 -8.25 -15.77 -13.50
C TRP A 241 -6.77 -16.14 -13.56
N HIS A 242 -6.45 -17.40 -13.24
CA HIS A 242 -5.08 -17.87 -13.26
C HIS A 242 -4.58 -18.04 -14.70
N ALA A 243 -5.41 -18.52 -15.63
CA ALA A 243 -5.05 -18.59 -17.05
C ALA A 243 -4.66 -17.20 -17.62
N LYS A 244 -5.38 -16.14 -17.24
CA LYS A 244 -5.14 -14.76 -17.69
C LYS A 244 -3.97 -14.06 -17.01
N HIS A 245 -3.70 -14.37 -15.73
CA HIS A 245 -2.75 -13.60 -14.92
C HIS A 245 -1.54 -14.38 -14.42
N GLN A 246 -1.55 -15.72 -14.41
CA GLN A 246 -0.40 -16.58 -14.10
C GLN A 246 0.39 -16.12 -12.84
N GLY A 247 -0.34 -15.82 -11.76
CA GLY A 247 0.23 -15.32 -10.50
C GLY A 247 0.56 -13.82 -10.43
N SER A 248 0.74 -13.11 -11.56
CA SER A 248 1.12 -11.68 -11.60
C SER A 248 0.16 -10.70 -10.91
N ARG A 249 -1.07 -11.13 -10.57
CA ARG A 249 -2.06 -10.36 -9.79
C ARG A 249 -2.46 -11.06 -8.49
N GLY A 250 -1.59 -11.92 -7.97
CA GLY A 250 -1.83 -12.78 -6.81
C GLY A 250 -2.76 -13.97 -7.11
N PRO A 251 -2.92 -14.88 -6.15
CA PRO A 251 -3.66 -16.13 -6.32
C PRO A 251 -5.15 -15.90 -6.64
N CYS A 252 -5.77 -16.92 -7.26
CA CYS A 252 -7.22 -16.96 -7.43
C CYS A 252 -7.90 -17.48 -6.14
N LYS A 253 -9.23 -17.36 -6.06
CA LYS A 253 -10.00 -17.88 -4.92
C LYS A 253 -9.80 -19.38 -4.64
N HIS A 254 -9.50 -20.18 -5.68
CA HIS A 254 -9.30 -21.63 -5.54
C HIS A 254 -7.91 -21.97 -4.96
N ILE A 255 -6.85 -21.29 -5.41
CA ILE A 255 -5.50 -21.43 -4.83
C ILE A 255 -5.55 -21.05 -3.34
N LEU A 256 -6.18 -19.92 -3.02
CA LEU A 256 -6.39 -19.48 -1.64
C LEU A 256 -7.17 -20.52 -0.81
N ALA A 257 -8.24 -21.12 -1.36
CA ALA A 257 -9.03 -22.11 -0.62
C ALA A 257 -8.21 -23.38 -0.29
N VAL A 258 -7.35 -23.85 -1.22
CA VAL A 258 -6.47 -25.01 -0.98
C VAL A 258 -5.36 -24.65 0.00
N GLN A 259 -4.77 -23.46 -0.10
CA GLN A 259 -3.78 -22.97 0.87
C GLN A 259 -4.37 -22.97 2.29
N ILE A 260 -5.58 -22.42 2.48
CA ILE A 260 -6.28 -22.42 3.77
C ILE A 260 -6.51 -23.84 4.31
N VAL A 261 -6.96 -24.78 3.47
CA VAL A 261 -7.28 -26.17 3.89
C VAL A 261 -6.04 -27.01 4.17
N THR A 262 -4.87 -26.63 3.64
CA THR A 262 -3.65 -27.43 3.76
C THR A 262 -2.60 -26.86 4.71
N GLU A 263 -2.81 -25.65 5.23
CA GLU A 263 -2.02 -25.10 6.32
C GLU A 263 -2.15 -26.00 7.57
N PRO A 264 -1.04 -26.46 8.18
CA PRO A 264 -1.10 -27.30 9.36
C PRO A 264 -1.66 -26.52 10.55
N GLU A 265 -2.63 -27.09 11.25
CA GLU A 265 -3.03 -26.60 12.57
C GLU A 265 -1.83 -26.69 13.51
N LEU A 266 -1.32 -25.52 13.92
CA LEU A 266 -0.39 -25.44 15.03
C LEU A 266 -1.15 -25.81 16.30
N ALA A 267 -0.86 -26.99 16.83
CA ALA A 267 -1.27 -27.37 18.17
C ALA A 267 -0.79 -26.29 19.15
N LEU A 268 -1.74 -25.69 19.86
CA LEU A 268 -1.46 -24.73 20.92
C LEU A 268 -1.10 -25.51 22.19
N GLU A 269 0.20 -25.72 22.40
CA GLU A 269 0.82 -26.05 23.70
C GLU A 269 1.54 -24.82 24.26
#